data_AF-A0A089LNX9-F1
#
_entry.id   AF-A0A089LNX9-F1
#
_cell.length_a   1.000
_cell.length_b   1.000
_cell.length_c   1.000
_cell.angle_alpha   90.00
_cell.angle_beta   90.00
_cell.angle_gamma   90.00
#
_symmetry.space_group_name_H-M   'P 1'
#
loop_
_entity.id
_entity.type
_entity.pdbx_description
1 polymer ?
#
loop_
_entity_poly.entity_id
_entity_poly.type
_entity_poly.pdbx_seq_one_letter_code
_entity_poly.pdbx_strand_id
1 'polypeptide(L)'
;MSGQRAEQYLIWYGWDIQWAYEGIADLAAYVGYPKEKVLTGFDDDLKDASLAPPEERDLVNTVASVKFSQNDLLLFPLYGGIDVYLMYGSDLIDKIDKSYGYRNISLDEWSADFPVGGFHIDIPARRLEFWHANDIPNISYELQSKWSGWEVIGHYSNYEAQCRSTTGLLQFQNVNQDQLLEALKASLLKESSNPLDAVAYFVKKEADAGRKVEINPHALRYDRYELPKNVREEILEYAIGN
;
A
#
# COMPACT_ATOMS: atom_id res chain seq x y z
N MET A 1 -19.09 -48.80 6.36
CA MET A 1 -19.81 -47.52 6.40
C MET A 1 -18.76 -46.43 6.48
N SER A 2 -18.16 -46.09 5.33
CA SER A 2 -18.38 -44.83 4.58
C SER A 2 -17.84 -43.63 5.39
N GLY A 3 -16.61 -43.14 5.18
CA GLY A 3 -15.78 -43.29 3.99
C GLY A 3 -16.24 -42.39 2.83
N GLN A 4 -16.63 -41.14 3.12
CA GLN A 4 -16.78 -40.06 2.14
C GLN A 4 -16.02 -38.86 2.72
N ARG A 5 -14.74 -38.77 2.40
CA ARG A 5 -14.22 -37.79 1.41
C ARG A 5 -14.69 -36.37 1.73
N ALA A 6 -13.97 -35.74 2.66
CA ALA A 6 -13.58 -34.36 2.49
C ALA A 6 -12.76 -34.29 1.18
N GLU A 7 -13.44 -34.17 0.04
CA GLU A 7 -12.79 -33.77 -1.19
C GLU A 7 -12.31 -32.33 -0.98
N GLN A 8 -11.00 -32.22 -0.82
CA GLN A 8 -10.23 -31.01 -0.65
C GLN A 8 -10.63 -29.99 -1.72
N TYR A 9 -11.39 -28.97 -1.34
CA TYR A 9 -11.39 -27.71 -2.07
C TYR A 9 -10.11 -26.94 -1.70
N LEU A 10 -8.95 -27.49 -2.07
CA LEU A 10 -7.80 -26.63 -2.36
C LEU A 10 -8.15 -25.97 -3.69
N ILE A 11 -8.92 -24.88 -3.63
CA ILE A 11 -9.41 -24.11 -4.79
C ILE A 11 -8.25 -23.71 -5.72
N TRP A 12 -7.03 -23.69 -5.19
CA TRP A 12 -5.79 -23.30 -5.86
C TRP A 12 -4.80 -24.47 -6.05
N TYR A 13 -5.23 -25.72 -5.92
CA TYR A 13 -4.31 -26.86 -6.14
C TYR A 13 -3.76 -26.84 -7.57
N GLY A 14 -2.44 -26.84 -7.70
CA GLY A 14 -1.74 -26.75 -8.99
C GLY A 14 -1.62 -25.34 -9.56
N TRP A 15 -2.12 -24.32 -8.86
CA TRP A 15 -1.91 -22.91 -9.19
C TRP A 15 -0.68 -22.38 -8.48
N ASP A 16 0.10 -21.55 -9.18
CA ASP A 16 1.10 -20.67 -8.56
C ASP A 16 0.43 -19.32 -8.29
N ILE A 17 0.50 -18.84 -7.05
CA ILE A 17 -0.11 -17.58 -6.63
C ILE A 17 1.02 -16.59 -6.36
N GLN A 18 0.98 -15.47 -7.08
CA GLN A 18 1.94 -14.39 -6.94
C GLN A 18 1.21 -13.06 -6.76
N TRP A 19 1.79 -12.17 -5.95
CA TRP A 19 1.29 -10.81 -5.79
C TRP A 19 1.65 -9.96 -7.02
N ALA A 20 0.68 -9.22 -7.54
CA ALA A 20 0.92 -8.17 -8.53
C ALA A 20 1.31 -6.88 -7.80
N TYR A 21 2.56 -6.78 -7.36
CA TYR A 21 3.04 -5.68 -6.53
C TYR A 21 2.98 -4.31 -7.23
N GLU A 22 3.12 -4.28 -8.55
CA GLU A 22 2.96 -3.07 -9.38
C GLU A 22 1.54 -2.98 -9.98
N GLY A 23 0.58 -3.72 -9.39
CA GLY A 23 -0.82 -3.74 -9.76
C GLY A 23 -1.06 -4.08 -11.23
N ILE A 24 -1.76 -3.17 -11.94
CA ILE A 24 -2.12 -3.36 -13.35
C ILE A 24 -0.89 -3.51 -14.27
N ALA A 25 0.26 -2.96 -13.90
CA ALA A 25 1.47 -3.07 -14.70
C ALA A 25 2.02 -4.51 -14.72
N ASP A 26 1.96 -5.22 -13.58
CA ASP A 26 2.36 -6.62 -13.52
C ASP A 26 1.37 -7.53 -14.25
N LEU A 27 0.07 -7.24 -14.14
CA LEU A 27 -0.95 -7.94 -14.92
C LEU A 27 -0.76 -7.74 -16.42
N ALA A 28 -0.47 -6.51 -16.86
CA ALA A 28 -0.18 -6.21 -18.26
C ALA A 28 1.03 -7.00 -18.77
N ALA A 29 2.15 -6.99 -18.02
CA ALA A 29 3.33 -7.74 -18.40
C ALA A 29 3.10 -9.26 -18.43
N TYR A 30 2.35 -9.80 -17.46
CA TYR A 30 2.02 -11.22 -17.41
C TYR A 30 1.28 -11.69 -18.67
N VAL A 31 0.37 -10.86 -19.22
CA VAL A 31 -0.34 -11.17 -20.47
C VAL A 31 0.39 -10.72 -21.74
N GLY A 32 1.62 -10.21 -21.61
CA GLY A 32 2.44 -9.70 -22.73
C GLY A 32 1.97 -8.36 -23.31
N TYR A 33 1.14 -7.61 -22.57
CA TYR A 33 0.74 -6.26 -22.95
C TYR A 33 1.79 -5.24 -22.48
N PRO A 34 2.17 -4.25 -23.31
CA PRO A 34 3.19 -3.26 -22.94
C PRO A 34 2.80 -2.45 -21.68
N LYS A 35 3.68 -2.44 -20.66
CA LYS A 35 3.43 -1.74 -19.38
C LYS A 35 3.19 -0.24 -19.60
N GLU A 36 3.89 0.36 -20.54
CA GLU A 36 3.85 1.81 -20.83
C GLU A 36 2.47 2.29 -21.30
N LYS A 37 1.59 1.37 -21.75
CA LYS A 37 0.22 1.68 -22.16
C LYS A 37 -0.78 1.70 -21.01
N VAL A 38 -0.42 1.19 -19.84
CA VAL A 38 -1.25 1.23 -18.61
C VAL A 38 -0.68 2.16 -17.55
N LEU A 39 0.51 2.71 -17.78
CA LEU A 39 1.12 3.72 -16.93
C LEU A 39 0.75 5.11 -17.44
N THR A 40 0.35 5.98 -16.52
CA THR A 40 0.27 7.42 -16.76
C THR A 40 1.54 8.05 -16.19
N GLY A 41 2.16 8.97 -16.94
CA GLY A 41 3.31 9.70 -16.40
C GLY A 41 2.91 10.49 -15.15
N PHE A 42 3.76 10.48 -14.14
CA PHE A 42 3.66 11.41 -13.02
C PHE A 42 4.07 12.81 -13.50
N ASP A 43 3.20 13.81 -13.29
CA ASP A 43 3.56 15.20 -13.54
C ASP A 43 4.45 15.68 -12.38
N ASP A 44 5.60 16.28 -12.72
CA ASP A 44 6.67 16.66 -11.77
C ASP A 44 6.33 18.00 -11.08
N ASP A 45 5.09 18.11 -10.58
CA ASP A 45 4.56 19.29 -9.90
C ASP A 45 5.03 19.38 -8.43
N LEU A 46 5.94 18.50 -8.02
CA LEU A 46 6.53 18.49 -6.70
C LEU A 46 7.48 19.70 -6.55
N LYS A 47 6.98 20.74 -5.90
CA LYS A 47 7.76 21.91 -5.47
C LYS A 47 7.89 21.87 -3.95
N ASP A 48 9.12 21.64 -3.49
CA ASP A 48 9.58 21.56 -2.10
C ASP A 48 9.17 20.36 -1.23
N ALA A 49 9.80 19.19 -1.47
CA ALA A 49 9.85 18.14 -0.45
C ALA A 49 10.72 18.60 0.72
N SER A 50 10.12 18.61 1.90
CA SER A 50 10.76 18.85 3.18
C SER A 50 10.49 17.66 4.09
N LEU A 51 11.51 17.21 4.83
CA LEU A 51 11.34 16.18 5.87
C LEU A 51 10.86 16.77 7.20
N ALA A 52 10.22 17.93 7.18
CA ALA A 52 9.59 18.51 8.36
C ALA A 52 8.39 17.64 8.81
N PRO A 53 8.22 17.43 10.13
CA PRO A 53 7.05 16.73 10.63
C PRO A 53 5.76 17.53 10.36
N PRO A 54 4.61 16.87 10.22
CA PRO A 54 3.33 17.58 10.17
C PRO A 54 3.08 18.35 11.46
N GLU A 55 2.26 19.41 11.38
CA GLU A 55 1.87 20.22 12.54
C GLU A 55 1.10 19.39 13.59
N GLU A 56 0.21 18.52 13.11
CA GLU A 56 -0.58 17.60 13.91
C GLU A 56 0.05 16.21 13.85
N ARG A 57 0.36 15.63 15.03
CA ARG A 57 1.11 14.36 15.13
C ARG A 57 0.34 13.15 14.60
N ASP A 58 -0.98 13.16 14.75
CA ASP A 58 -1.89 12.10 14.32
C ASP A 58 -2.00 11.97 12.80
N LEU A 59 -1.57 13.00 12.06
CA LEU A 59 -1.42 12.95 10.60
C LEU A 59 -0.19 12.13 10.15
N VAL A 60 0.72 11.74 11.04
CA VAL A 60 1.89 10.95 10.64
C VAL A 60 1.46 9.60 10.10
N ASN A 61 1.76 9.37 8.83
CA ASN A 61 1.45 8.11 8.13
C ASN A 61 2.61 7.59 7.26
N THR A 62 3.76 8.26 7.29
CA THR A 62 5.00 7.80 6.65
C THR A 62 6.19 8.09 7.56
N VAL A 63 7.23 7.28 7.46
CA VAL A 63 8.46 7.51 8.23
C VAL A 63 9.71 7.39 7.38
N ALA A 64 10.55 8.43 7.42
CA ALA A 64 11.87 8.41 6.85
C ALA A 64 12.93 8.14 7.91
N SER A 65 14.00 7.49 7.50
CA SER A 65 15.20 7.32 8.29
C SER A 65 16.41 7.66 7.44
N VAL A 66 17.31 8.49 7.96
CA VAL A 66 18.46 8.99 7.21
C VAL A 66 19.71 8.78 8.04
N LYS A 67 20.65 8.03 7.48
CA LYS A 67 21.96 7.78 8.05
C LYS A 67 22.99 8.65 7.35
N PHE A 68 23.44 9.68 8.05
CA PHE A 68 24.44 10.63 7.56
C PHE A 68 25.87 10.14 7.76
N SER A 69 26.09 9.33 8.80
CA SER A 69 27.37 8.68 9.10
C SER A 69 27.14 7.44 9.96
N GLN A 70 28.19 6.69 10.31
CA GLN A 70 28.06 5.44 11.09
C GLN A 70 27.26 5.59 12.39
N ASN A 71 27.37 6.74 13.07
CA ASN A 71 26.69 6.99 14.34
C ASN A 71 25.68 8.16 14.28
N ASP A 72 25.35 8.62 13.08
CA ASP A 72 24.42 9.73 12.89
C ASP A 72 23.24 9.26 12.05
N LEU A 73 22.26 8.67 12.73
CA LEU A 73 20.96 8.31 12.19
C LEU A 73 19.90 9.23 12.79
N LEU A 74 19.04 9.75 11.93
CA LEU A 74 17.87 10.53 12.31
C LEU A 74 16.62 9.95 11.66
N LEU A 75 15.50 10.08 12.36
CA LEU A 75 14.18 9.62 11.96
C LEU A 75 13.29 10.85 11.75
N PHE A 76 12.49 10.83 10.70
CA PHE A 76 11.60 11.93 10.36
C PHE A 76 10.20 11.34 10.21
N PRO A 77 9.26 11.69 11.11
CA PRO A 77 7.87 11.32 10.96
C PRO A 77 7.23 12.27 9.95
N LEU A 78 6.52 11.72 8.97
CA LEU A 78 6.09 12.43 7.75
C LEU A 78 4.61 12.17 7.46
N TYR A 79 4.06 12.99 6.56
CA TYR A 79 2.71 12.86 6.04
C TYR A 79 2.71 12.78 4.51
N GLY A 80 1.96 11.83 3.96
CA GLY A 80 1.84 11.59 2.53
C GLY A 80 2.62 10.34 2.09
N GLY A 81 2.49 9.98 0.82
CA GLY A 81 3.17 8.81 0.26
C GLY A 81 4.68 9.01 0.11
N ILE A 82 5.42 7.91 -0.05
CA ILE A 82 6.87 7.95 -0.27
C ILE A 82 7.25 8.66 -1.57
N ASP A 83 6.39 8.63 -2.57
CA ASP A 83 6.53 9.25 -3.89
C ASP A 83 6.70 10.77 -3.78
N VAL A 84 5.98 11.42 -2.86
CA VAL A 84 6.08 12.87 -2.58
C VAL A 84 7.52 13.27 -2.23
N TYR A 85 8.29 12.39 -1.60
CA TYR A 85 9.64 12.66 -1.15
C TYR A 85 10.70 12.10 -2.11
N LEU A 86 10.56 10.83 -2.49
CA LEU A 86 11.60 10.09 -3.19
C LEU A 86 11.69 10.46 -4.68
N MET A 87 10.66 11.08 -5.26
CA MET A 87 10.70 11.57 -6.65
C MET A 87 11.64 12.75 -6.88
N TYR A 88 12.11 13.41 -5.81
CA TYR A 88 13.17 14.40 -5.89
C TYR A 88 14.54 13.80 -6.22
N GLY A 89 14.70 12.48 -6.12
CA GLY A 89 16.00 11.85 -6.29
C GLY A 89 16.97 12.19 -5.16
N SER A 90 18.27 12.02 -5.45
CA SER A 90 19.32 12.29 -4.47
C SER A 90 19.41 13.75 -4.03
N ASP A 91 18.84 14.69 -4.79
CA ASP A 91 18.81 16.12 -4.46
C ASP A 91 18.00 16.40 -3.18
N LEU A 92 17.12 15.47 -2.77
CA LEU A 92 16.44 15.52 -1.47
C LEU A 92 17.44 15.65 -0.31
N ILE A 93 18.61 15.01 -0.41
CA ILE A 93 19.60 14.94 0.67
C ILE A 93 20.09 16.33 1.08
N ASP A 94 20.31 17.20 0.09
CA ASP A 94 20.81 18.56 0.30
C ASP A 94 19.76 19.47 0.95
N LYS A 95 18.49 19.06 0.94
CA LYS A 95 17.36 19.77 1.55
C LYS A 95 17.02 19.30 2.95
N ILE A 96 17.69 18.27 3.48
CA ILE A 96 17.35 17.71 4.79
C ILE A 96 17.82 18.65 5.90
N ASP A 97 16.87 19.28 6.57
CA ASP A 97 17.12 19.97 7.83
C ASP A 97 17.14 18.97 8.99
N LYS A 98 18.32 18.73 9.54
CA LYS A 98 18.54 17.81 10.67
C LYS A 98 17.80 18.22 11.95
N SER A 99 17.39 19.49 12.09
CA SER A 99 16.67 19.97 13.29
C SER A 99 15.29 19.34 13.44
N TYR A 100 14.71 18.83 12.34
CA TYR A 100 13.46 18.06 12.34
C TYR A 100 13.64 16.57 12.68
N GLY A 101 14.89 16.10 12.76
CA GLY A 101 15.20 14.70 12.95
C GLY A 101 15.16 14.26 14.42
N TYR A 102 14.55 13.11 14.67
CA TYR A 102 14.48 12.45 15.97
C TYR A 102 15.54 11.34 16.07
N ARG A 103 16.05 11.09 17.27
CA ARG A 103 17.01 10.00 17.53
C ARG A 103 16.33 8.64 17.71
N ASN A 104 15.08 8.64 18.14
CA ASN A 104 14.26 7.47 18.35
C ASN A 104 12.79 7.88 18.15
N ILE A 105 11.97 7.01 17.55
CA ILE A 105 10.54 7.21 17.37
C ILE A 105 9.82 5.91 17.74
N SER A 106 8.82 6.04 18.62
CA SER A 106 7.76 5.05 18.79
C SER A 106 6.49 5.59 18.16
N LEU A 107 6.01 4.97 17.09
CA LEU A 107 4.87 5.49 16.31
C LEU A 107 3.53 5.40 17.03
N ASP A 108 3.42 4.57 18.07
CA ASP A 108 2.27 4.54 19.00
C ASP A 108 2.03 5.92 19.67
N GLU A 109 3.06 6.77 19.77
CA GLU A 109 2.97 8.12 20.35
C GLU A 109 2.56 9.20 19.34
N TRP A 110 2.43 8.83 18.06
CA TRP A 110 2.20 9.77 16.95
C TRP A 110 0.80 9.62 16.37
N SER A 111 0.48 8.43 15.88
CA SER A 111 -0.81 8.16 15.25
C SER A 111 -1.35 6.80 15.66
N ALA A 112 -2.68 6.70 15.75
CA ALA A 112 -3.38 5.45 15.98
C ALA A 112 -3.33 4.52 14.74
N ASP A 113 -3.15 5.09 13.56
CA ASP A 113 -3.14 4.33 12.31
C ASP A 113 -1.74 3.83 11.97
N PHE A 114 -1.67 2.64 11.38
CA PHE A 114 -0.42 2.08 10.88
C PHE A 114 0.07 2.88 9.64
N PRO A 115 1.37 3.20 9.52
CA PRO A 115 1.88 3.97 8.39
C PRO A 115 1.65 3.27 7.06
N VAL A 116 1.41 4.07 6.03
CA VAL A 116 1.21 3.60 4.65
C VAL A 116 2.52 3.48 3.88
N GLY A 117 3.65 3.90 4.45
CA GLY A 117 4.96 3.72 3.85
C GLY A 117 6.12 4.21 4.69
N GLY A 118 7.32 3.97 4.18
CA GLY A 118 8.54 4.46 4.80
C GLY A 118 9.77 4.18 3.96
N PHE A 119 10.85 4.89 4.29
CA PHE A 119 12.11 4.77 3.57
C PHE A 119 13.35 4.98 4.44
N HIS A 120 14.44 4.37 4.01
CA HIS A 120 15.76 4.48 4.61
C HIS A 120 16.78 4.95 3.59
N ILE A 121 17.47 6.06 3.89
CA ILE A 121 18.56 6.60 3.09
C ILE A 121 19.86 6.39 3.87
N ASP A 122 20.72 5.49 3.38
CA ASP A 122 22.10 5.35 3.86
C ASP A 122 23.03 6.16 2.93
N ILE A 123 23.34 7.39 3.34
CA ILE A 123 24.15 8.32 2.54
C ILE A 123 25.58 7.78 2.33
N PRO A 124 26.30 7.29 3.36
CA PRO A 124 27.62 6.68 3.17
C PRO A 124 27.62 5.51 2.18
N ALA A 125 26.59 4.66 2.22
CA ALA A 125 26.49 3.49 1.34
C ALA A 125 25.89 3.80 -0.05
N ARG A 126 25.33 5.01 -0.25
CA ARG A 126 24.49 5.36 -1.41
C ARG A 126 23.39 4.33 -1.65
N ARG A 127 22.64 4.02 -0.59
CA ARG A 127 21.55 3.05 -0.62
C ARG A 127 20.23 3.69 -0.19
N LEU A 128 19.20 3.47 -0.99
CA LEU A 128 17.81 3.81 -0.71
C LEU A 128 17.04 2.49 -0.54
N GLU A 129 16.38 2.34 0.60
CA GLU A 129 15.44 1.24 0.83
C GLU A 129 14.05 1.84 1.08
N PHE A 130 12.98 1.24 0.56
CA PHE A 130 11.64 1.75 0.76
C PHE A 130 10.60 0.64 0.83
N TRP A 131 9.45 0.95 1.43
CA TRP A 131 8.28 0.08 1.50
C TRP A 131 7.03 0.96 1.45
N HIS A 132 5.93 0.41 0.95
CA HIS A 132 4.65 1.11 0.85
C HIS A 132 3.49 0.13 0.80
N ALA A 133 2.35 0.54 1.35
CA ALA A 133 1.08 -0.19 1.30
C ALA A 133 0.19 0.26 0.12
N ASN A 134 0.43 1.46 -0.43
CA ASN A 134 -0.35 2.01 -1.54
C ASN A 134 0.07 1.37 -2.88
N ASP A 135 -0.86 1.27 -3.82
CA ASP A 135 -0.52 0.88 -5.20
C ASP A 135 0.12 2.07 -5.92
N ILE A 136 1.44 2.08 -6.05
CA ILE A 136 2.21 3.09 -6.79
C ILE A 136 2.87 2.41 -7.98
N PRO A 137 2.22 2.39 -9.16
CA PRO A 137 2.72 1.64 -10.31
C PRO A 137 4.08 2.16 -10.79
N ASN A 138 4.97 1.22 -11.10
CA ASN A 138 6.31 1.43 -11.64
C ASN A 138 7.27 2.19 -10.71
N ILE A 139 6.95 2.31 -9.42
CA ILE A 139 7.70 3.12 -8.46
C ILE A 139 9.17 2.72 -8.37
N SER A 140 9.46 1.41 -8.34
CA SER A 140 10.82 0.90 -8.23
C SER A 140 11.72 1.35 -9.38
N TYR A 141 11.18 1.35 -10.61
CA TYR A 141 11.91 1.77 -11.80
C TYR A 141 12.11 3.29 -11.83
N GLU A 142 11.07 4.05 -11.48
CA GLU A 142 11.15 5.52 -11.43
C GLU A 142 12.19 5.98 -10.39
N LEU A 143 12.16 5.38 -9.20
CA LEU A 143 13.14 5.68 -8.15
C LEU A 143 14.56 5.29 -8.58
N GLN A 144 14.75 4.14 -9.24
CA GLN A 144 16.06 3.75 -9.76
C GLN A 144 16.62 4.78 -10.77
N SER A 145 15.75 5.42 -11.56
CA SER A 145 16.12 6.50 -12.48
C SER A 145 16.43 7.80 -11.76
N LYS A 146 15.61 8.22 -10.79
CA LYS A 146 15.77 9.47 -10.02
C LYS A 146 16.96 9.42 -9.04
N TRP A 147 17.29 8.23 -8.53
CA TRP A 147 18.41 7.97 -7.63
C TRP A 147 19.58 7.33 -8.38
N SER A 148 20.01 7.96 -9.47
CA SER A 148 21.04 7.40 -10.33
C SER A 148 22.38 7.23 -9.59
N GLY A 149 22.97 6.04 -9.69
CA GLY A 149 24.20 5.68 -8.97
C GLY A 149 24.00 5.29 -7.50
N TRP A 150 22.75 5.15 -7.05
CA TRP A 150 22.39 4.55 -5.76
C TRP A 150 21.87 3.13 -5.96
N GLU A 151 22.06 2.29 -4.94
CA GLU A 151 21.35 1.02 -4.79
C GLU A 151 19.94 1.30 -4.29
N VAL A 152 18.92 0.99 -5.09
CA VAL A 152 17.50 1.20 -4.74
C VAL A 152 16.83 -0.15 -4.49
N ILE A 153 16.29 -0.33 -3.29
CA ILE A 153 15.71 -1.60 -2.82
C ILE A 153 14.25 -1.38 -2.39
N GLY A 154 13.33 -2.01 -3.10
CA GLY A 154 11.92 -2.09 -2.69
C GLY A 154 11.68 -3.30 -1.79
N HIS A 155 11.07 -3.08 -0.63
CA HIS A 155 10.67 -4.12 0.33
C HIS A 155 9.18 -4.43 0.31
N TYR A 156 8.40 -3.76 -0.55
CA TYR A 156 6.95 -3.92 -0.66
C TYR A 156 6.24 -3.79 0.69
N SER A 157 5.71 -4.89 1.23
CA SER A 157 5.01 -4.94 2.53
C SER A 157 5.92 -5.25 3.74
N ASN A 158 7.23 -5.50 3.54
CA ASN A 158 8.18 -5.85 4.61
C ASN A 158 8.71 -4.58 5.29
N TYR A 159 7.84 -3.88 6.01
CA TYR A 159 8.16 -2.64 6.75
C TYR A 159 9.25 -2.87 7.81
N GLU A 160 9.37 -4.10 8.33
CA GLU A 160 10.37 -4.50 9.32
C GLU A 160 11.80 -4.39 8.78
N ALA A 161 11.98 -4.32 7.45
CA ALA A 161 13.27 -3.99 6.85
C ALA A 161 13.79 -2.64 7.36
N GLN A 162 12.91 -1.65 7.50
CA GLN A 162 13.29 -0.34 8.05
C GLN A 162 13.64 -0.42 9.54
N CYS A 163 12.95 -1.25 10.33
CA CYS A 163 13.33 -1.51 11.73
C CYS A 163 14.75 -2.08 11.84
N ARG A 164 15.09 -3.01 10.95
CA ARG A 164 16.42 -3.62 10.87
C ARG A 164 17.47 -2.57 10.49
N SER A 165 17.22 -1.76 9.46
CA SER A 165 18.14 -0.71 9.00
C SER A 165 18.33 0.41 10.03
N THR A 166 17.37 0.61 10.94
CA THR A 166 17.45 1.58 12.04
C THR A 166 17.93 0.97 13.36
N THR A 167 18.26 -0.33 13.39
CA THR A 167 18.71 -1.04 14.61
C THR A 167 17.75 -0.86 15.79
N GLY A 168 16.44 -0.84 15.52
CA GLY A 168 15.40 -0.70 16.55
C GLY A 168 15.18 0.72 17.09
N LEU A 169 15.80 1.75 16.50
CA LEU A 169 15.50 3.16 16.81
C LEU A 169 14.14 3.60 16.25
N LEU A 170 13.58 2.85 15.31
CA LEU A 170 12.21 3.02 14.85
C LEU A 170 11.36 1.85 15.38
N GLN A 171 10.29 2.18 16.08
CA GLN A 171 9.29 1.23 16.56
C GLN A 171 7.94 1.56 15.92
N PHE A 172 7.40 0.61 15.16
CA PHE A 172 6.04 0.68 14.64
C PHE A 172 5.01 0.37 15.73
N GLN A 173 3.76 0.70 15.46
CA GLN A 173 2.67 0.45 16.38
C GLN A 173 2.58 -1.03 16.75
N ASN A 174 2.29 -1.30 18.02
CA ASN A 174 1.99 -2.64 18.45
C ASN A 174 0.55 -3.00 18.07
N VAL A 175 0.40 -3.79 17.01
CA VAL A 175 -0.93 -4.15 16.51
C VAL A 175 -1.43 -5.44 17.15
N ASN A 176 -2.63 -5.38 17.72
CA ASN A 176 -3.30 -6.56 18.26
C ASN A 176 -3.77 -7.48 17.12
N GLN A 177 -3.10 -8.63 16.98
CA GLN A 177 -3.38 -9.60 15.91
C GLN A 177 -4.81 -10.13 15.94
N ASP A 178 -5.40 -10.33 17.12
CA ASP A 178 -6.78 -10.80 17.24
C ASP A 178 -7.75 -9.74 16.70
N GLN A 179 -7.51 -8.47 16.99
CA GLN A 179 -8.34 -7.37 16.47
C GLN A 179 -8.21 -7.22 14.96
N LEU A 180 -7.00 -7.35 14.41
CA LEU A 180 -6.79 -7.37 12.96
C LEU A 180 -7.50 -8.54 12.29
N LEU A 181 -7.42 -9.72 12.91
CA LEU A 181 -8.08 -10.92 12.38
C LEU A 181 -9.60 -10.75 12.37
N GLU A 182 -10.19 -10.20 13.43
CA GLU A 182 -11.62 -9.90 13.47
C GLU A 182 -12.03 -8.84 12.44
N ALA A 183 -11.22 -7.80 12.24
CA ALA A 183 -11.46 -6.79 11.19
C ALA A 183 -11.37 -7.41 9.78
N LEU A 184 -10.38 -8.29 9.55
CA LEU A 184 -10.23 -9.03 8.30
C LEU A 184 -11.44 -9.93 8.04
N LYS A 185 -11.89 -10.69 9.05
CA LYS A 185 -13.08 -11.54 8.95
C LYS A 185 -14.31 -10.71 8.60
N ALA A 186 -14.53 -9.60 9.29
CA ALA A 186 -15.64 -8.70 9.01
C ALA A 186 -15.60 -8.16 7.58
N SER A 187 -14.41 -7.82 7.08
CA SER A 187 -14.21 -7.34 5.70
C SER A 187 -14.52 -8.43 4.66
N LEU A 188 -13.97 -9.64 4.84
CA LEU A 188 -14.14 -10.77 3.91
C LEU A 188 -15.58 -11.31 3.88
N LEU A 189 -16.28 -11.25 5.01
CA LEU A 189 -17.67 -11.70 5.13
C LEU A 189 -18.69 -10.61 4.79
N LYS A 190 -18.24 -9.37 4.56
CA LYS A 190 -19.11 -8.27 4.16
C LYS A 190 -19.89 -8.66 2.91
N GLU A 191 -21.18 -8.38 2.92
CA GLU A 191 -21.97 -8.48 1.70
C GLU A 191 -21.49 -7.41 0.74
N SER A 192 -21.10 -7.85 -0.43
CA SER A 192 -20.57 -6.94 -1.41
C SER A 192 -21.72 -6.15 -2.04
N SER A 193 -21.56 -4.84 -2.16
CA SER A 193 -22.62 -3.98 -2.69
C SER A 193 -22.97 -4.36 -4.13
N ASN A 194 -24.23 -4.18 -4.51
CA ASN A 194 -24.62 -4.24 -5.91
C ASN A 194 -24.22 -2.91 -6.57
N PRO A 195 -23.27 -2.89 -7.51
CA PRO A 195 -22.84 -1.65 -8.15
C PRO A 195 -23.98 -0.97 -8.94
N LEU A 196 -25.04 -1.72 -9.30
CA LEU A 196 -26.23 -1.16 -9.91
C LEU A 196 -27.02 -0.27 -8.95
N ASP A 197 -26.91 -0.44 -7.63
CA ASP A 197 -27.58 0.43 -6.66
C ASP A 197 -27.02 1.86 -6.73
N ALA A 198 -25.71 2.00 -6.93
CA ALA A 198 -25.07 3.30 -7.12
C ALA A 198 -25.52 3.96 -8.43
N VAL A 199 -25.61 3.18 -9.52
CA VAL A 199 -26.14 3.66 -10.80
C VAL A 199 -27.60 4.10 -10.66
N ALA A 200 -28.44 3.29 -10.02
CA ALA A 200 -29.85 3.60 -9.78
C ALA A 200 -30.02 4.86 -8.91
N TYR A 201 -29.21 5.01 -7.86
CA TYR A 201 -29.18 6.20 -7.03
C TYR A 201 -28.83 7.45 -7.84
N PHE A 202 -27.79 7.38 -8.68
CA PHE A 202 -27.37 8.51 -9.51
C PHE A 202 -28.45 8.89 -10.53
N VAL A 203 -29.03 7.91 -11.22
CA VAL A 203 -30.12 8.12 -12.19
C VAL A 203 -31.31 8.81 -11.53
N LYS A 204 -31.70 8.35 -10.33
CA LYS A 204 -32.81 8.96 -9.59
C LYS A 204 -32.51 10.41 -9.23
N LYS A 205 -31.32 10.69 -8.70
CA LYS A 205 -30.89 12.04 -8.32
C LYS A 205 -30.89 13.02 -9.50
N GLU A 206 -30.43 12.57 -10.65
CA GLU A 206 -30.38 13.38 -11.86
C GLU A 206 -31.78 13.59 -12.48
N ALA A 207 -32.63 12.57 -12.44
CA ALA A 207 -34.03 12.68 -12.86
C ALA A 207 -34.82 13.63 -11.96
N ASP A 208 -34.63 13.59 -10.64
CA ASP A 208 -35.23 14.52 -9.67
C ASP A 208 -34.76 15.98 -9.90
N ALA A 209 -33.57 16.16 -10.47
CA ALA A 209 -33.05 17.46 -10.92
C ALA A 209 -33.55 17.88 -12.33
N GLY A 210 -34.47 17.12 -12.93
CA GLY A 210 -35.05 17.39 -14.25
C GLY A 210 -34.12 17.09 -15.42
N ARG A 211 -33.01 16.38 -15.21
CA ARG A 211 -32.05 16.03 -16.26
C ARG A 211 -32.37 14.66 -16.86
N LYS A 212 -32.18 14.53 -18.17
CA LYS A 212 -32.29 13.25 -18.88
C LYS A 212 -30.95 12.52 -18.80
N VAL A 213 -30.97 11.29 -18.30
CA VAL A 213 -29.79 10.41 -18.21
C VAL A 213 -29.91 9.28 -19.22
N GLU A 214 -28.81 8.97 -19.92
CA GLU A 214 -28.68 7.79 -20.77
C GLU A 214 -27.59 6.89 -20.17
N ILE A 215 -27.90 5.59 -20.03
CA ILE A 215 -27.00 4.61 -19.41
C ILE A 215 -26.52 3.66 -20.49
N ASN A 216 -25.22 3.40 -20.53
CA ASN A 216 -24.65 2.36 -21.38
C ASN A 216 -25.24 0.99 -20.98
N PRO A 217 -25.88 0.24 -21.89
CA PRO A 217 -26.46 -1.08 -21.58
C PRO A 217 -25.45 -2.08 -21.01
N HIS A 218 -24.16 -1.94 -21.32
CA HIS A 218 -23.10 -2.79 -20.76
C HIS A 218 -22.82 -2.49 -19.28
N ALA A 219 -23.11 -1.27 -18.81
CA ALA A 219 -22.96 -0.91 -17.39
C ALA A 219 -24.04 -1.57 -16.49
N LEU A 220 -25.09 -2.15 -17.10
CA LEU A 220 -26.14 -2.89 -16.40
C LEU A 220 -25.86 -4.40 -16.34
N ARG A 221 -24.81 -4.88 -17.00
CA ARG A 221 -24.42 -6.29 -16.93
C ARG A 221 -23.71 -6.55 -15.62
N TYR A 222 -24.42 -7.24 -14.74
CA TYR A 222 -23.91 -7.63 -13.45
C TYR A 222 -24.27 -9.08 -13.15
N ASP A 223 -23.44 -9.99 -13.67
CA ASP A 223 -23.54 -11.40 -13.37
C ASP A 223 -22.65 -11.68 -12.17
N ARG A 224 -23.26 -12.04 -11.03
CA ARG A 224 -22.52 -12.34 -9.81
C ARG A 224 -22.69 -13.81 -9.46
N TYR A 225 -21.56 -14.51 -9.36
CA TYR A 225 -21.49 -15.73 -8.57
C TYR A 225 -21.07 -15.33 -7.15
N GLU A 226 -22.04 -15.20 -6.26
CA GLU A 226 -21.80 -14.98 -4.84
C GLU A 226 -21.95 -16.31 -4.09
N LEU A 227 -20.91 -16.67 -3.34
CA LEU A 227 -21.01 -17.78 -2.40
C LEU A 227 -21.93 -17.37 -1.24
N PRO A 228 -22.88 -18.23 -0.85
CA PRO A 228 -23.68 -18.02 0.35
C PRO A 228 -22.79 -17.73 1.56
N LYS A 229 -23.25 -16.84 2.45
CA LYS A 229 -22.44 -16.38 3.59
C LYS A 229 -21.90 -17.54 4.43
N ASN A 230 -22.73 -18.55 4.71
CA ASN A 230 -22.34 -19.74 5.46
C ASN A 230 -21.20 -20.53 4.79
N VAL A 231 -21.15 -20.56 3.46
CA VAL A 231 -20.05 -21.21 2.72
C VAL A 231 -18.77 -20.37 2.83
N ARG A 232 -18.88 -19.04 2.78
CA ARG A 232 -17.74 -18.14 2.99
C ARG A 232 -17.19 -18.24 4.41
N GLU A 233 -18.06 -18.33 5.41
CA GLU A 233 -17.71 -18.56 6.82
C GLU A 233 -16.93 -19.88 6.98
N GLU A 234 -17.42 -20.98 6.40
CA GLU A 234 -16.74 -22.29 6.46
C GLU A 234 -15.33 -22.25 5.82
N ILE A 235 -15.20 -21.62 4.63
CA ILE A 235 -13.90 -21.45 3.97
C ILE A 235 -12.94 -20.64 4.84
N LEU A 236 -13.43 -19.55 5.44
CA LEU A 236 -12.61 -18.66 6.26
C LEU A 236 -12.16 -19.32 7.56
N GLU A 237 -13.06 -20.05 8.24
CA GLU A 237 -12.72 -20.82 9.44
C GLU A 237 -11.66 -21.88 9.14
N TYR A 238 -11.79 -22.60 8.01
CA TYR A 238 -10.79 -23.57 7.58
C TYR A 238 -9.43 -22.93 7.29
N ALA A 239 -9.41 -21.75 6.67
CA ALA A 239 -8.17 -21.05 6.33
C ALA A 239 -7.43 -20.49 7.54
N ILE A 240 -8.15 -20.10 8.60
CA ILE A 240 -7.59 -19.53 9.84
C ILE A 240 -7.19 -20.63 10.84
N GLY A 241 -7.92 -21.75 10.85
CA GLY A 241 -7.70 -22.85 11.80
C GLY A 241 -6.55 -23.81 11.46
N ASN A 242 -5.92 -23.66 10.28
CA ASN A 242 -4.69 -24.36 9.88
C ASN A 242 -3.49 -23.44 9.99
#